data_AF-A0AAV5NS16-F1
#
_entry.id   AF-A0AAV5NS16-F1
#
_cell.length_a   1.000
_cell.length_b   1.000
_cell.length_c   1.000
_cell.angle_alpha   90.00
_cell.angle_beta   90.00
_cell.angle_gamma   90.00
#
_symmetry.space_group_name_H-M   'P 1'
#
loop_
_entity.id
_entity.type
_entity.pdbx_description
1 polymer ?
#
loop_
_entity_poly.entity_id
_entity_poly.type
_entity_poly.pdbx_seq_one_letter_code
_entity_poly.pdbx_strand_id
1 'polypeptide(L)'
;MMHLNEKRRAVANALSRLETAGSLIVNVSTGIAIPVITIEFPPVWLVSKSNEVRELACKRLQVSRIAKLSGCLIRWVESETDNINAEQITQYLNPYAPELIAVQPKNF
;
A
#
# COMPACT_ATOMS: atom_id res chain seq x y z
N MET A 1 -24.51 -12.90 -1.12
CA MET A 1 -23.86 -12.62 -2.42
C MET A 1 -24.63 -11.45 -3.06
N MET A 2 -23.99 -10.31 -3.35
CA MET A 2 -24.69 -9.13 -3.93
C MET A 2 -25.33 -9.47 -5.29
N HIS A 3 -26.54 -8.97 -5.52
CA HIS A 3 -27.28 -9.19 -6.76
C HIS A 3 -26.61 -8.48 -7.95
N LEU A 4 -26.72 -9.02 -9.17
CA LEU A 4 -26.06 -8.48 -10.38
C LEU A 4 -26.41 -6.99 -10.63
N ASN A 5 -27.64 -6.59 -10.32
CA ASN A 5 -28.10 -5.20 -10.48
C ASN A 5 -27.49 -4.25 -9.44
N GLU A 6 -27.17 -4.73 -8.24
CA GLU A 6 -26.50 -3.93 -7.21
C GLU A 6 -25.04 -3.68 -7.59
N LYS A 7 -24.36 -4.70 -8.13
CA LYS A 7 -22.99 -4.56 -8.64
C LYS A 7 -22.90 -3.52 -9.75
N ARG A 8 -23.79 -3.57 -10.74
CA ARG A 8 -23.84 -2.59 -11.84
C ARG A 8 -24.06 -1.17 -11.33
N ARG A 9 -24.95 -0.99 -10.34
CA ARG A 9 -25.24 0.30 -9.74
C ARG A 9 -24.06 0.85 -8.94
N ALA A 10 -23.39 0.00 -8.16
CA ALA A 10 -22.19 0.38 -7.41
C ALA A 10 -21.06 0.82 -8.34
N VAL A 11 -20.84 0.09 -9.43
CA VAL A 11 -19.85 0.45 -10.47
C VAL A 11 -20.22 1.78 -11.12
N ALA A 12 -21.46 1.97 -11.57
CA ALA A 12 -21.91 3.21 -12.18
C ALA A 12 -21.73 4.43 -11.25
N ASN A 13 -22.06 4.28 -9.97
CA ASN A 13 -21.86 5.32 -8.97
C ASN A 13 -20.37 5.65 -8.76
N ALA A 14 -19.51 4.63 -8.74
CA ALA A 14 -18.06 4.83 -8.61
C ALA A 14 -17.48 5.56 -9.84
N LEU A 15 -17.89 5.17 -11.04
CA LEU A 15 -17.47 5.83 -12.28
C LEU A 15 -17.90 7.29 -12.32
N SER A 16 -19.17 7.58 -12.02
CA SER A 16 -19.68 8.95 -11.98
C SER A 16 -18.92 9.84 -10.99
N ARG A 17 -18.54 9.29 -9.83
CA ARG A 17 -17.70 10.00 -8.84
C ARG A 17 -16.30 10.28 -9.36
N LEU A 18 -15.68 9.32 -10.05
CA LEU A 18 -14.36 9.48 -10.64
C LEU A 18 -14.36 10.51 -11.79
N GLU A 19 -15.37 10.46 -12.66
CA GLU A 19 -15.57 11.44 -13.73
C GLU A 19 -15.76 12.85 -13.17
N THR A 20 -16.60 13.01 -12.14
CA THR A 20 -16.83 14.30 -11.46
C THR A 20 -15.55 14.83 -10.80
N ALA A 21 -14.69 13.93 -10.32
CA ALA A 21 -13.38 14.27 -9.77
C ALA A 21 -12.31 14.57 -10.84
N GLY A 22 -12.66 14.52 -12.14
CA GLY A 22 -11.73 14.75 -13.25
C GLY A 22 -10.71 13.63 -13.44
N SER A 23 -11.00 12.42 -12.94
CA SER A 23 -10.08 11.28 -13.04
C SER A 23 -10.13 10.64 -14.43
N LEU A 24 -8.97 10.30 -14.99
CA LEU A 24 -8.88 9.49 -16.20
C LEU A 24 -9.10 8.01 -15.86
N ILE A 25 -10.22 7.45 -16.32
CA ILE A 25 -10.54 6.04 -16.09
C ILE A 25 -9.85 5.20 -17.18
N VAL A 26 -8.82 4.45 -16.79
CA VAL A 26 -8.04 3.60 -17.71
C VAL A 26 -8.68 2.23 -17.91
N ASN A 27 -9.33 1.67 -16.88
CA ASN A 27 -10.00 0.37 -16.96
C ASN A 27 -11.07 0.23 -15.87
N VAL A 28 -12.11 -0.55 -16.14
CA VAL A 28 -13.21 -0.86 -15.21
C VAL A 28 -13.38 -2.38 -15.15
N SER A 29 -13.22 -2.95 -13.96
CA SER A 29 -13.48 -4.37 -13.73
C SER A 29 -14.75 -4.54 -12.88
N THR A 30 -15.71 -5.28 -13.41
CA THR A 30 -16.95 -5.67 -12.69
C THR A 30 -16.83 -7.02 -11.97
N GLY A 31 -15.59 -7.50 -11.79
CA GLY A 31 -15.28 -8.76 -11.12
C GLY A 31 -15.57 -8.74 -9.61
N ILE A 32 -15.04 -9.73 -8.90
CA ILE A 32 -15.09 -9.75 -7.42
C ILE A 32 -14.34 -8.50 -6.93
N ALA A 33 -14.98 -7.75 -6.00
CA ALA A 33 -14.34 -6.61 -5.36
C ALA A 33 -13.04 -7.08 -4.72
N ILE A 34 -11.91 -6.52 -5.17
CA ILE A 34 -10.61 -6.82 -4.58
C ILE A 34 -10.53 -6.01 -3.28
N PRO A 35 -10.44 -6.66 -2.11
CA PRO A 35 -10.31 -5.93 -0.85
C PRO A 35 -8.99 -5.14 -0.86
N VAL A 36 -9.07 -3.90 -0.41
CA VAL A 36 -7.90 -3.03 -0.27
C VAL A 36 -7.49 -3.03 1.21
N ILE A 37 -6.26 -3.42 1.49
CA ILE A 37 -5.67 -3.40 2.84
C ILE A 37 -4.62 -2.31 2.87
N THR A 38 -4.78 -1.36 3.78
CA THR A 38 -3.77 -0.32 3.99
C THR A 38 -2.81 -0.75 5.09
N ILE A 39 -1.52 -0.63 4.82
CA ILE A 39 -0.46 -0.89 5.80
C ILE A 39 0.48 0.32 5.88
N GLU A 40 1.16 0.48 7.00
CA GLU A 40 2.14 1.56 7.19
C GLU A 40 3.56 1.09 6.80
N PHE A 41 3.95 -0.10 7.26
CA PHE A 41 5.30 -0.64 7.06
C PHE A 41 5.27 -1.88 6.15
N PRO A 42 5.41 -1.71 4.82
CA PRO A 42 5.46 -2.83 3.90
C PRO A 42 6.76 -3.64 4.09
N PRO A 43 6.71 -4.98 4.03
CA PRO A 43 7.93 -5.76 4.01
C PRO A 43 8.69 -5.54 2.69
N VAL A 44 10.02 -5.58 2.73
CA VAL A 44 10.91 -5.25 1.60
C VAL A 44 10.56 -6.01 0.31
N TRP A 45 10.23 -7.30 0.44
CA TRP A 45 9.87 -8.14 -0.71
C TRP A 45 8.56 -7.74 -1.40
N LEU A 46 7.68 -7.01 -0.70
CA LEU A 46 6.42 -6.51 -1.26
C LEU A 46 6.67 -5.19 -2.00
N VAL A 47 7.62 -4.39 -1.53
CA VAL A 47 8.02 -3.12 -2.16
C VAL A 47 8.52 -3.34 -3.59
N SER A 48 9.35 -4.37 -3.82
CA SER A 48 9.87 -4.68 -5.16
C SER A 48 8.79 -5.15 -6.16
N LYS A 49 7.60 -5.51 -5.69
CA LYS A 49 6.46 -5.96 -6.50
C LYS A 49 5.36 -4.89 -6.64
N SER A 50 5.62 -3.70 -6.13
CA SER A 50 4.63 -2.64 -6.06
C SER A 50 4.69 -1.70 -7.25
N ASN A 51 3.57 -1.06 -7.55
CA ASN A 51 3.46 0.02 -8.53
C ASN A 51 3.25 1.33 -7.79
N GLU A 52 3.91 2.39 -8.24
CA GLU A 52 3.71 3.74 -7.73
C GLU A 52 2.44 4.35 -8.30
N VAL A 53 1.66 4.99 -7.44
CA VAL A 53 0.44 5.72 -7.77
C VAL A 53 0.55 7.11 -7.19
N ARG A 54 0.37 8.12 -8.05
CA ARG A 54 0.38 9.53 -7.66
C ARG A 54 -1.04 10.06 -7.68
N GLU A 55 -1.53 10.50 -6.54
CA GLU A 55 -2.87 11.06 -6.38
C GLU A 55 -2.74 12.53 -5.97
N LEU A 56 -3.46 13.43 -6.65
CA LEU A 56 -3.56 14.82 -6.21
C LEU A 56 -4.73 14.95 -5.23
N ALA A 57 -4.42 14.96 -3.93
CA ALA A 57 -5.40 15.10 -2.86
C ALA A 57 -5.22 16.46 -2.16
N CYS A 58 -6.28 17.27 -2.07
CA CYS A 58 -6.25 18.56 -1.35
C CYS A 58 -5.10 19.50 -1.78
N LYS A 59 -4.80 19.57 -3.09
CA LYS A 59 -3.68 20.33 -3.68
C LYS A 59 -2.28 19.84 -3.28
N ARG A 60 -2.16 18.67 -2.66
CA ARG A 60 -0.89 18.00 -2.38
C ARG A 60 -0.78 16.76 -3.25
N LEU A 61 0.40 16.55 -3.81
CA LEU A 61 0.71 15.32 -4.52
C LEU A 61 1.06 14.26 -3.49
N GLN A 62 0.20 13.24 -3.37
CA GLN A 62 0.42 12.12 -2.48
C GLN A 62 0.92 10.94 -3.31
N VAL A 63 2.06 10.38 -2.90
CA VAL A 63 2.60 9.16 -3.50
C VAL A 63 2.15 7.98 -2.65
N SER A 64 1.55 6.99 -3.28
CA SER A 64 1.19 5.71 -2.66
C SER A 64 1.78 4.59 -3.49
N ARG A 65 2.10 3.47 -2.86
CA ARG A 65 2.44 2.24 -3.59
C ARG A 65 1.36 1.19 -3.38
N ILE A 66 1.13 0.41 -4.44
CA ILE A 66 0.14 -0.67 -4.46
C ILE A 66 0.75 -1.98 -4.93
N ALA A 67 0.41 -3.08 -4.28
CA ALA A 67 0.84 -4.43 -4.67
C ALA A 67 -0.33 -5.41 -4.57
N LYS A 68 -0.34 -6.46 -5.39
CA LYS A 68 -1.30 -7.56 -5.27
C LYS A 68 -0.70 -8.69 -4.44
N LEU A 69 -1.41 -9.13 -3.41
CA LEU A 69 -1.02 -10.27 -2.58
C LEU A 69 -2.27 -11.07 -2.19
N SER A 70 -2.26 -12.38 -2.44
CA SER A 70 -3.32 -13.31 -2.00
C SER A 70 -4.74 -12.86 -2.35
N GLY A 71 -4.93 -12.34 -3.56
CA GLY A 71 -6.24 -11.84 -4.02
C GLY A 71 -6.68 -10.50 -3.42
N CYS A 72 -5.83 -9.85 -2.62
CA CYS A 72 -6.03 -8.52 -2.04
C CYS A 72 -5.13 -7.50 -2.74
N LEU A 73 -5.51 -6.22 -2.65
CA LEU A 73 -4.67 -5.10 -3.05
C LEU A 73 -4.14 -4.45 -1.77
N ILE A 74 -2.83 -4.48 -1.60
CA ILE A 74 -2.16 -3.85 -0.46
C ILE A 74 -1.73 -2.46 -0.90
N ARG A 75 -2.07 -1.44 -0.11
CA ARG A 75 -1.71 -0.03 -0.32
C ARG A 75 -0.92 0.50 0.87
N TRP A 76 0.08 1.31 0.63
CA TRP A 76 0.70 2.15 1.65
C TRP A 76 1.02 3.52 1.05
N VAL A 77 1.02 4.54 1.90
CA VAL A 77 1.39 5.91 1.52
C VAL A 77 2.87 6.05 1.78
N GLU A 78 3.62 6.60 0.83
CA GLU A 78 5.00 7.00 1.12
C GLU A 78 4.94 8.31 1.88
N SER A 79 5.37 8.29 3.15
CA SER A 79 5.60 9.55 3.84
C SER A 79 6.85 10.21 3.26
N GLU A 80 6.84 11.53 3.14
CA GLU A 80 8.04 12.31 2.75
C GLU A 80 9.21 12.06 3.73
N THR A 81 8.94 11.54 4.93
CA THR A 81 9.92 11.15 5.96
C THR A 81 10.51 9.74 5.79
N ASP A 82 9.96 8.88 4.93
CA ASP A 82 10.40 7.47 4.84
C ASP A 82 11.67 7.29 3.98
N ASN A 83 12.21 8.38 3.43
CA ASN A 83 13.56 8.45 2.89
C ASN A 83 14.64 8.60 3.97
N ILE A 84 14.29 8.64 5.26
CA ILE A 84 15.26 8.40 6.34
C ILE A 84 15.57 6.91 6.34
N ASN A 85 16.52 6.60 5.46
CA ASN A 85 17.12 5.32 5.16
C ASN A 85 17.21 4.48 6.45
N ALA A 86 16.62 3.27 6.48
CA ALA A 86 16.77 2.36 7.63
C ALA A 86 18.26 2.13 7.97
N GLU A 87 19.14 2.25 6.98
CA GLU A 87 20.60 2.30 7.16
C GLU A 87 21.06 3.46 8.08
N GLN A 88 20.50 4.66 7.93
CA GLN A 88 20.81 5.80 8.80
C GLN A 88 20.33 5.54 10.23
N ILE A 89 19.15 4.94 10.41
CA ILE A 89 18.67 4.58 11.76
C ILE A 89 19.60 3.54 12.40
N THR A 90 20.06 2.54 11.65
CA THR A 90 21.01 1.53 12.17
C THR A 90 22.38 2.10 12.50
N GLN A 91 22.83 3.18 11.85
CA GLN A 91 24.09 3.86 12.19
C GLN A 91 24.03 4.57 13.55
N TYR A 92 22.83 4.92 14.03
CA TYR A 92 22.61 5.53 15.35
C TYR A 92 22.13 4.54 16.42
N LEU A 93 21.95 3.26 16.06
CA LEU A 93 21.70 2.22 17.06
C LEU A 93 23.02 1.91 17.78
N ASN A 94 23.01 2.16 19.09
CA ASN A 94 24.13 2.10 20.01
C ASN A 94 25.04 0.86 19.79
N PRO A 95 26.35 1.02 19.48
CA PRO A 95 27.28 -0.10 19.34
C PRO A 95 27.51 -0.88 20.64
N TYR A 96 26.98 -0.41 21.78
CA TYR A 96 27.07 -1.04 23.09
C TYR A 96 25.73 -1.55 23.64
N ALA A 97 24.75 -1.89 22.78
CA ALA A 97 23.51 -2.55 23.21
C ALA A 97 23.62 -4.09 23.05
N PRO A 98 24.19 -4.83 24.02
CA PRO A 98 24.40 -6.28 23.92
C PRO A 98 23.10 -7.09 23.88
N GLU A 99 21.94 -6.49 24.16
CA GLU A 99 20.64 -7.15 24.19
C GLU A 99 20.08 -7.45 22.79
N LEU A 100 20.64 -6.84 21.74
CA LEU A 100 20.26 -7.08 20.34
C LEU A 100 21.11 -8.16 19.65
N ILE A 101 22.17 -8.66 20.30
CA ILE A 101 22.85 -9.88 19.86
C ILE A 101 22.07 -11.06 20.46
N ALA A 102 20.89 -11.32 19.90
CA ALA A 102 20.14 -12.54 20.17
C ALA A 102 20.92 -13.74 19.62
N VAL A 103 21.93 -14.20 20.36
CA VAL A 103 22.53 -15.51 20.16
C VAL A 103 21.46 -16.53 20.54
N GLN A 104 20.86 -17.20 19.54
CA GLN A 104 20.11 -18.42 19.80
C GLN A 104 21.05 -19.41 20.51
N PRO A 105 20.72 -19.93 21.70
CA PRO A 105 21.47 -21.05 22.25
C PRO A 105 21.19 -22.26 21.35
N LYS A 106 22.20 -22.67 20.58
CA LYS A 106 22.24 -24.01 19.99
C LYS A 106 22.40 -24.99 21.13
N ASN A 107 21.35 -25.74 21.45
CA ASN A 107 21.35 -27.17 21.81
C ASN A 107 19.93 -27.60 22.25
N PHE A 108 19.17 -28.15 21.31
CA PHE A 108 18.24 -29.26 21.52
C PHE A 108 18.52 -30.29 20.43
#